data_AF-A0AB38JDU7-F1
#
_entry.id   AF-A0AB38JDU7-F1
#
_cell.length_a   1.000
_cell.length_b   1.000
_cell.length_c   1.000
_cell.angle_alpha   90.00
_cell.angle_beta   90.00
_cell.angle_gamma   90.00
#
_symmetry.space_group_name_H-M   'P 1'
#
loop_
_entity.id
_entity.type
_entity.pdbx_description
1 polymer ?
#
loop_
_entity_poly.entity_id
_entity_poly.type
_entity_poly.pdbx_seq_one_letter_code
_entity_poly.pdbx_strand_id
1 'polypeptide(L)'
;MVQSTKGDLMKRAIVITASVLGLSIAALLLVIAYVSVGRSFGQEWSSLDGPQPVWPAVVGFGSMNLAALSGATLAVLVLVVVGREFSRGRNAKSRR
;
A
#
# COMPACT_ATOMS: atom_id res chain seq x y z
N MET A 1 -7.89 -1.12 33.63
CA MET A 1 -6.98 -0.65 32.55
C MET A 1 -7.13 -1.53 31.31
N VAL A 2 -8.15 -1.33 30.45
CA VAL A 2 -8.34 -2.14 29.21
C VAL A 2 -8.81 -1.30 28.00
N GLN A 3 -9.03 0.02 28.19
CA GLN A 3 -9.57 0.88 27.12
C GLN A 3 -8.50 1.51 26.21
N SER A 4 -7.22 1.50 26.62
CA SER A 4 -6.11 2.10 25.86
C SER A 4 -5.74 1.32 24.59
N THR A 5 -6.04 0.02 24.54
CA THR A 5 -5.49 -0.89 23.52
C THR A 5 -6.05 -0.66 22.12
N LYS A 6 -7.33 -0.29 21.98
CA LYS A 6 -7.97 -0.20 20.66
C LYS A 6 -7.51 1.00 19.82
N GLY A 7 -7.23 2.13 20.47
CA GLY A 7 -6.74 3.33 19.79
C GLY A 7 -5.32 3.13 19.26
N ASP A 8 -4.47 2.52 20.07
CA ASP A 8 -3.08 2.24 19.71
C ASP A 8 -2.97 1.16 18.63
N LEU A 9 -3.84 0.15 18.64
CA LEU A 9 -3.93 -0.87 17.59
C LEU A 9 -4.31 -0.26 16.23
N MET A 10 -5.29 0.65 16.18
CA MET A 10 -5.68 1.33 14.93
C MET A 10 -4.56 2.23 14.40
N LYS A 11 -3.91 3.01 15.27
CA LYS A 11 -2.76 3.84 14.88
C LYS A 11 -1.63 2.98 14.31
N ARG A 12 -1.30 1.87 14.98
CA ARG A 12 -0.26 0.94 14.54
C ARG A 12 -0.62 0.27 13.22
N ALA A 13 -1.88 -0.11 13.01
CA ALA A 13 -2.35 -0.66 11.75
C ALA A 13 -2.20 0.34 10.59
N ILE A 14 -2.62 1.61 10.78
CA ILE A 14 -2.47 2.65 9.75
C ILE A 14 -0.99 2.86 9.40
N VAL A 15 -0.11 2.94 10.39
CA VAL A 15 1.34 3.09 10.16
C VAL A 15 1.90 1.90 9.39
N ILE A 16 1.58 0.66 9.80
CA ILE A 16 2.05 -0.55 9.10
C ILE A 16 1.54 -0.56 7.65
N THR A 17 0.25 -0.30 7.43
CA THR A 17 -0.33 -0.29 6.09
C THR A 17 0.28 0.82 5.22
N ALA A 18 0.54 2.00 5.78
CA ALA A 18 1.23 3.08 5.08
C ALA A 18 2.68 2.73 4.74
N SER A 19 3.41 2.08 5.65
CA SER A 19 4.77 1.59 5.38
C SER A 19 4.79 0.53 4.29
N VAL A 20 3.85 -0.43 4.31
CA VAL A 20 3.71 -1.47 3.27
C VAL A 20 3.36 -0.84 1.91
N LEU A 21 2.47 0.15 1.89
CA LEU A 21 2.15 0.91 0.67
C LEU A 21 3.40 1.62 0.12
N GLY A 22 4.14 2.32 0.98
CA GLY A 22 5.39 2.99 0.59
C GLY A 22 6.45 2.02 0.06
N LEU A 23 6.64 0.87 0.71
CA LEU A 23 7.53 -0.21 0.26
C LEU A 23 7.09 -0.78 -1.10
N SER A 24 5.78 -0.94 -1.31
CA SER A 24 5.24 -1.45 -2.58
C SER A 24 5.48 -0.46 -3.72
N ILE A 25 5.28 0.85 -3.48
CA ILE A 25 5.59 1.90 -4.45
C ILE A 25 7.08 1.97 -4.75
N ALA A 26 7.93 1.90 -3.71
CA ALA A 26 9.38 1.90 -3.88
C ALA A 26 9.85 0.69 -4.72
N ALA A 27 9.30 -0.50 -4.46
CA ALA A 27 9.58 -1.69 -5.24
C ALA A 27 9.17 -1.54 -6.72
N LEU A 28 7.99 -0.96 -6.99
CA LEU A 28 7.54 -0.65 -8.36
C LEU A 28 8.51 0.30 -9.07
N LEU A 29 8.89 1.40 -8.40
CA LEU A 29 9.84 2.37 -8.96
C LEU A 29 11.20 1.74 -9.26
N LEU A 30 11.66 0.84 -8.40
CA LEU A 30 12.94 0.15 -8.56
C LEU A 30 12.90 -0.83 -9.75
N VAL A 31 11.80 -1.56 -9.93
CA VAL A 31 11.58 -2.41 -11.11
C VAL A 31 11.53 -1.58 -12.39
N ILE A 32 10.80 -0.45 -12.38
CA ILE A 32 10.73 0.45 -13.53
C ILE A 32 12.12 0.99 -13.89
N ALA A 33 12.89 1.46 -12.91
CA ALA A 33 14.25 1.94 -13.11
C ALA A 33 15.16 0.85 -13.68
N TYR A 34 15.11 -0.36 -13.12
CA TYR A 34 15.89 -1.50 -13.61
C TYR A 34 15.54 -1.87 -15.06
N VAL A 35 14.25 -1.94 -15.39
CA VAL A 35 13.79 -2.25 -16.76
C VAL A 35 14.18 -1.14 -17.73
N SER A 36 14.06 0.13 -17.32
CA SER A 36 14.46 1.29 -18.14
C SER A 36 15.95 1.26 -18.46
N VAL A 37 16.80 0.99 -17.45
CA VAL A 37 18.25 0.84 -17.62
C VAL A 37 18.58 -0.37 -18.49
N GLY A 38 17.94 -1.52 -18.28
CA GLY A 38 18.11 -2.70 -19.11
C GLY A 38 17.77 -2.46 -20.59
N ARG A 39 16.66 -1.74 -20.86
CA ARG A 39 16.28 -1.33 -22.21
C ARG A 39 17.30 -0.39 -22.85
N SER A 40 17.89 0.54 -22.09
CA SER A 40 18.96 1.41 -22.62
C SER A 40 20.22 0.64 -23.04
N PHE A 41 20.43 -0.55 -22.48
CA PHE A 41 21.51 -1.46 -22.87
C PHE A 41 21.09 -2.49 -23.93
N GLY A 42 19.90 -2.35 -24.54
CA GLY A 42 19.39 -3.28 -25.54
C GLY A 42 18.92 -4.63 -24.99
N GLN A 43 18.76 -4.75 -23.67
CA GLN A 43 18.22 -5.95 -23.05
C GLN A 43 16.70 -5.91 -23.04
N GLU A 44 16.08 -6.73 -23.89
CA GLU A 44 14.64 -6.97 -23.87
C GLU A 44 14.32 -8.08 -22.89
N TRP A 45 13.87 -7.74 -21.68
CA TRP A 45 13.37 -8.68 -20.67
C TRP A 45 11.90 -9.01 -20.97
N SER A 46 11.63 -9.78 -22.03
CA SER A 46 10.25 -9.97 -22.52
C SER A 46 9.84 -11.43 -22.75
N SER A 47 10.69 -12.41 -22.47
CA SER A 47 10.36 -13.80 -22.82
C SER A 47 10.05 -14.63 -21.58
N LEU A 48 8.76 -14.89 -21.36
CA LEU A 48 8.29 -16.02 -20.52
C LEU A 48 8.81 -17.38 -21.04
N ASP A 49 9.30 -17.42 -22.27
CA ASP A 49 9.85 -18.60 -22.95
C ASP A 49 11.38 -18.60 -23.12
N GLY A 50 12.10 -17.62 -22.55
CA GLY A 50 13.56 -17.48 -22.68
C GLY A 50 14.31 -17.62 -21.34
N PRO A 51 15.64 -17.86 -21.33
CA PRO A 51 16.47 -17.93 -20.13
C PRO A 51 16.63 -16.58 -19.39
N GLN A 52 15.79 -15.60 -19.72
CA GLN A 52 15.83 -14.29 -19.13
C GLN A 52 15.13 -14.28 -17.76
N PRO A 53 15.61 -13.48 -16.81
CA PRO A 53 15.07 -13.43 -15.46
C PRO A 53 13.62 -12.95 -15.45
N VAL A 54 12.75 -13.82 -14.93
CA VAL A 54 11.31 -13.60 -14.74
C VAL A 54 11.02 -12.76 -13.49
N TRP A 55 12.02 -12.55 -12.62
CA TRP A 55 11.85 -11.82 -11.35
C TRP A 55 11.34 -10.38 -11.50
N PRO A 56 11.67 -9.58 -12.53
CA PRO A 56 11.11 -8.23 -12.67
C PRO A 56 9.61 -8.26 -12.91
N ALA A 57 9.11 -9.26 -13.65
CA ALA A 57 7.68 -9.45 -13.88
C ALA A 57 6.97 -9.88 -12.60
N VAL A 58 7.53 -10.83 -11.84
CA VAL A 58 6.95 -11.31 -10.57
C VAL A 58 6.92 -10.21 -9.51
N VAL A 59 8.03 -9.48 -9.34
CA VAL A 59 8.12 -8.37 -8.37
C VAL A 59 7.24 -7.20 -8.81
N GLY A 60 7.21 -6.87 -10.11
CA GLY A 60 6.32 -5.84 -10.65
C GLY A 60 4.84 -6.16 -10.44
N PHE A 61 4.39 -7.36 -10.83
CA PHE A 61 3.00 -7.79 -10.61
C PHE A 61 2.64 -7.89 -9.13
N GLY A 62 3.54 -8.46 -8.31
CA GLY A 62 3.33 -8.62 -6.88
C GLY A 62 3.20 -7.27 -6.17
N SER A 63 4.13 -6.35 -6.44
CA SER A 63 4.12 -5.00 -5.86
C SER A 63 2.95 -4.14 -6.35
N MET A 64 2.51 -4.30 -7.60
CA MET A 64 1.31 -3.62 -8.13
C MET A 64 0.04 -4.04 -7.39
N ASN A 65 -0.14 -5.34 -7.17
CA ASN A 65 -1.28 -5.86 -6.42
C ASN A 65 -1.20 -5.48 -4.93
N LEU A 66 -0.03 -5.55 -4.31
CA LEU A 66 0.20 -5.11 -2.93
C LEU A 66 -0.06 -3.62 -2.75
N ALA A 67 0.35 -2.77 -3.69
CA ALA A 67 0.08 -1.34 -3.67
C ALA A 67 -1.43 -1.06 -3.78
N ALA A 68 -2.13 -1.74 -4.69
CA ALA A 68 -3.58 -1.59 -4.83
C ALA A 68 -4.34 -2.03 -3.58
N LEU A 69 -4.01 -3.20 -3.02
CA LEU A 69 -4.63 -3.75 -1.81
C LEU A 69 -4.33 -2.89 -0.57
N SER A 70 -3.08 -2.47 -0.38
CA SER A 70 -2.70 -1.61 0.74
C SER A 70 -3.34 -0.22 0.61
N GLY A 71 -3.41 0.36 -0.58
CA GLY A 71 -4.10 1.62 -0.84
C GLY A 71 -5.59 1.53 -0.54
N ALA A 72 -6.27 0.49 -1.02
CA ALA A 72 -7.69 0.24 -0.73
C ALA A 72 -7.93 0.06 0.79
N THR A 73 -7.07 -0.71 1.46
CA THR A 73 -7.16 -0.91 2.91
C THR A 73 -6.97 0.40 3.67
N LEU A 74 -5.98 1.21 3.27
CA LEU A 74 -5.73 2.51 3.88
C LEU A 74 -6.94 3.45 3.72
N ALA A 75 -7.54 3.49 2.52
CA ALA A 75 -8.73 4.29 2.26
C ALA A 75 -9.92 3.87 3.15
N VAL A 76 -10.14 2.56 3.31
CA VAL A 76 -11.18 2.04 4.22
C VAL A 76 -10.90 2.44 5.67
N LEU A 77 -9.67 2.29 6.15
CA LEU A 77 -9.28 2.69 7.51
C LEU A 77 -9.50 4.20 7.75
N VAL A 78 -9.13 5.04 6.77
CA VAL A 78 -9.35 6.49 6.84
C VAL A 78 -10.84 6.81 6.88
N LEU A 79 -11.65 6.19 6.02
CA LEU A 79 -13.11 6.38 6.01
C LEU A 79 -13.76 5.99 7.36
N VAL A 80 -13.30 4.90 7.98
CA VAL A 80 -13.79 4.47 9.30
C VAL A 80 -13.45 5.52 10.37
N VAL A 81 -12.22 6.06 10.36
CA VAL A 81 -11.81 7.11 11.31
C VAL A 81 -12.63 8.38 11.11
N VAL A 82 -12.75 8.86 9.87
CA VAL A 82 -13.53 10.06 9.54
C VAL A 82 -15.00 9.87 9.90
N GLY A 83 -15.60 8.73 9.56
CA GLY A 83 -16.99 8.42 9.90
C GLY A 83 -17.23 8.36 11.41
N ARG A 84 -16.26 7.84 12.17
CA ARG A 84 -16.33 7.81 13.64
C ARG A 84 -16.28 9.20 14.24
N GLU A 85 -15.41 10.08 13.76
CA GLU A 85 -15.32 11.47 14.22
C GLU A 85 -16.58 12.26 13.84
N PHE A 86 -17.11 12.05 12.64
CA PHE A 86 -18.37 12.67 12.21
C PHE A 86 -19.57 12.22 13.06
N SER A 87 -19.63 10.94 13.43
CA SER A 87 -20.66 10.41 14.33
C SER A 87 -20.54 10.96 15.75
N ARG A 88 -19.30 11.10 16.27
CA ARG A 88 -19.04 11.75 17.57
C ARG A 88 -19.48 13.20 17.59
N GLY A 89 -19.20 13.96 16.53
CA GLY A 89 -19.63 15.35 16.40
C GLY A 89 -21.16 15.52 16.36
N ARG A 90 -21.88 14.62 15.67
CA ARG A 90 -23.36 14.61 15.67
C ARG A 90 -23.96 14.36 17.05
N ASN A 91 -23.43 13.38 17.78
CA ASN A 91 -23.93 13.05 19.12
C ASN A 91 -23.66 14.15 20.15
N ALA A 92 -22.57 14.92 19.98
CA ALA A 92 -22.28 16.08 20.83
C ALA A 92 -23.26 17.25 20.58
N LYS A 93 -23.71 17.43 19.33
CA LYS A 93 -24.66 18.51 18.96
C LYS A 93 -26.10 18.20 19.37
N SER A 94 -26.49 16.92 19.45
CA SER A 94 -27.83 16.49 19.87
C SER A 94 -28.10 16.59 21.38
N ARG A 95 -27.09 16.88 22.21
CA ARG A 95 -27.21 16.99 23.68
C ARG A 95 -27.25 18.43 24.19
N ARG A 96 -27.23 19.43 23.31
CA ARG A 96 -27.47 20.85 23.62
C ARG A 96 -28.84 21.23 23.09
#